data_AF-A0A6J8EMA6-F1
#
_entry.id   AF-A0A6J8EMA6-F1
#
_cell.length_a   1.000
_cell.length_b   1.000
_cell.length_c   1.000
_cell.angle_alpha   90.00
_cell.angle_beta   90.00
_cell.angle_gamma   90.00
#
_symmetry.space_group_name_H-M   'P 1'
#
loop_
_entity.id
_entity.type
_entity.pdbx_description
1 polymer ?
#
loop_
_entity_poly.entity_id
_entity_poly.type
_entity_poly.pdbx_seq_one_letter_code
_entity_poly.pdbx_strand_id
1 'polypeptide(L)'
;MEEQPSKSEGLKRSIPQVLQEEIDVIAAKLPQGIANPADLDDNQKRWLTVGICLHSVISPVMRKYVVRILTVLYNELTRYQKIDTQKYPTQLKQYPPTTAYLNYETVNNNKVTYGYQRAKYDYAIKNVVDQSKYEKNIRNPWAHCGFNEWEAVKYSNSFQQMEKLVKDLSLSLNEENQIIGEMKKLELNGEHLLCGTLGLELVNDIRQQTNALAEYTKLVANETDYNSMRINHVMKNVDTLLNTVTQLEKKMKTVYSEMNKVSKTLLNVLETSGDISFLVHLNLLRDYKMPTLKP
;
A
#
# COMPACT_ATOMS: atom_id res chain seq x y z
N MET A 1 -57.26 -0.49 -17.16
CA MET A 1 -56.22 0.17 -16.34
C MET A 1 -55.03 -0.75 -16.35
N GLU A 2 -54.08 -0.52 -17.25
CA GLU A 2 -52.81 -1.25 -17.33
C GLU A 2 -51.70 -0.19 -17.27
N GLU A 3 -50.90 -0.25 -16.21
CA GLU A 3 -49.70 0.55 -16.01
C GLU A 3 -48.58 0.06 -16.93
N GLN A 4 -48.03 0.96 -17.74
CA GLN A 4 -46.79 0.75 -18.49
C GLN A 4 -45.58 1.12 -17.63
N PRO A 5 -44.50 0.29 -17.58
CA PRO A 5 -43.31 0.60 -16.81
C PRO A 5 -42.35 1.55 -17.55
N SER A 6 -41.88 2.54 -16.80
CA SER A 6 -40.88 3.56 -17.13
C SER A 6 -39.55 2.97 -17.63
N LYS A 7 -39.09 3.40 -18.81
CA LYS A 7 -37.75 3.12 -19.34
C LYS A 7 -36.74 4.10 -18.70
N SER A 8 -35.79 3.58 -17.94
CA SER A 8 -34.65 4.35 -17.44
C SER A 8 -33.67 4.68 -18.58
N GLU A 9 -33.56 5.97 -18.93
CA GLU A 9 -32.48 6.48 -19.78
C GLU A 9 -31.15 6.43 -19.01
N GLY A 10 -30.31 5.45 -19.35
CA GLY A 10 -28.92 5.41 -18.89
C GLY A 10 -28.11 6.49 -19.60
N LEU A 11 -27.49 7.39 -18.82
CA LEU A 11 -26.53 8.39 -19.31
C LEU A 11 -25.43 7.71 -20.14
N LYS A 12 -25.43 7.90 -21.46
CA LYS A 12 -24.28 7.63 -22.32
C LYS A 12 -23.20 8.67 -22.03
N ARG A 13 -22.22 8.32 -21.20
CA ARG A 13 -21.01 9.13 -21.01
C ARG A 13 -20.08 8.89 -22.21
N SER A 14 -19.88 9.90 -23.06
CA SER A 14 -18.91 9.86 -24.14
C SER A 14 -17.49 9.96 -23.58
N ILE A 15 -16.56 9.25 -24.24
CA ILE A 15 -15.15 9.26 -23.88
C ILE A 15 -14.57 10.66 -24.18
N PRO A 16 -13.82 11.28 -23.25
CA PRO A 16 -13.11 12.53 -23.49
C PRO A 16 -12.18 12.45 -24.70
N GLN A 17 -12.26 13.44 -25.59
CA GLN A 17 -11.58 13.48 -26.88
C GLN A 17 -10.06 13.29 -26.78
N VAL A 18 -9.44 13.78 -25.70
CA VAL A 18 -8.01 13.61 -25.40
C VAL A 18 -7.61 12.14 -25.23
N LEU A 19 -8.49 11.32 -24.65
CA LEU A 19 -8.23 9.89 -24.48
C LEU A 19 -8.41 9.14 -25.80
N GLN A 20 -9.30 9.60 -26.67
CA GLN A 20 -9.47 9.04 -28.00
C GLN A 20 -8.21 9.29 -28.85
N GLU A 21 -7.63 10.48 -28.75
CA GLU A 21 -6.39 10.83 -29.44
C GLU A 21 -5.20 9.98 -28.95
N GLU A 22 -5.09 9.71 -27.65
CA GLU A 22 -4.05 8.81 -27.11
C GLU A 22 -4.24 7.36 -27.60
N ILE A 23 -5.48 6.87 -27.64
CA ILE A 23 -5.82 5.55 -28.18
C ILE A 23 -5.43 5.44 -29.65
N ASP A 24 -5.72 6.47 -30.44
CA ASP A 24 -5.44 6.49 -31.88
C ASP A 24 -3.92 6.55 -32.14
N VAL A 25 -3.16 7.29 -31.33
CA VAL A 25 -1.68 7.32 -31.38
C VAL A 25 -1.08 5.97 -31.02
N ILE A 26 -1.67 5.24 -30.07
CA ILE A 26 -1.23 3.88 -29.71
C ILE A 26 -1.57 2.91 -30.84
N ALA A 27 -2.77 3.01 -31.42
CA ALA A 27 -3.19 2.18 -32.55
C ALA A 27 -2.33 2.41 -33.81
N ALA A 28 -1.90 3.65 -34.05
CA ALA A 28 -1.01 4.00 -35.17
C ALA A 28 0.44 3.49 -35.00
N LYS A 29 0.85 3.11 -33.78
CA LYS A 29 2.18 2.52 -33.51
C LYS A 29 2.23 1.00 -33.71
N LEU A 30 1.08 0.35 -33.99
CA LEU A 30 1.05 -1.06 -34.36
C LEU A 30 1.45 -1.22 -35.85
N PRO A 31 2.41 -2.10 -36.18
CA PRO A 31 2.81 -2.33 -37.58
C PRO A 31 1.63 -2.81 -38.42
N GLN A 32 1.25 -2.03 -39.43
CA GLN A 32 0.29 -2.44 -40.45
C GLN A 32 1.03 -3.14 -41.59
N GLY A 33 0.99 -4.48 -41.58
CA GLY A 33 1.65 -5.32 -42.58
C GLY A 33 1.17 -6.78 -42.52
N ILE A 34 0.02 -7.02 -43.13
CA ILE A 34 -0.72 -8.27 -43.43
C ILE A 34 -0.01 -9.61 -43.11
N ALA A 35 -0.41 -10.21 -41.98
CA ALA A 35 -0.88 -11.60 -41.86
C ALA A 35 -2.14 -11.55 -40.97
N ASN A 36 -3.06 -12.52 -41.07
CA ASN A 36 -4.38 -12.52 -40.42
C ASN A 36 -4.36 -11.84 -39.01
N PRO A 37 -5.17 -10.79 -38.74
CA PRO A 37 -5.12 -10.02 -37.47
C PRO A 37 -5.48 -10.81 -36.20
N ALA A 38 -5.62 -12.13 -36.31
CA ALA A 38 -6.02 -13.06 -35.28
C ALA A 38 -4.88 -13.94 -34.72
N ASP A 39 -3.68 -13.92 -35.31
CA ASP A 39 -2.56 -14.72 -34.82
C ASP A 39 -1.52 -13.85 -34.12
N LEU A 40 -1.30 -14.13 -32.84
CA LEU A 40 -0.12 -13.64 -32.12
C LEU A 40 1.14 -14.07 -32.90
N ASP A 41 2.10 -13.17 -33.05
CA ASP A 41 3.40 -13.55 -33.60
C ASP A 41 4.12 -14.52 -32.63
N ASP A 42 5.09 -15.27 -33.13
CA ASP A 42 5.77 -16.29 -32.33
C ASP A 42 6.46 -15.69 -31.09
N ASN A 43 6.93 -14.45 -31.16
CA ASN A 43 7.58 -13.80 -30.03
C ASN A 43 6.55 -13.37 -28.97
N GLN A 44 5.36 -12.92 -29.38
CA GLN A 44 4.23 -12.65 -28.49
C GLN A 44 3.73 -13.93 -27.82
N LYS A 45 3.62 -15.04 -28.56
CA LYS A 45 3.25 -16.36 -28.00
C LYS A 45 4.26 -16.82 -26.96
N ARG A 46 5.56 -16.67 -27.23
CA ARG A 46 6.65 -16.97 -26.29
C ARG A 46 6.59 -16.12 -25.04
N TRP A 47 6.41 -14.80 -25.18
CA TRP A 47 6.25 -13.89 -24.05
C TRP A 47 5.06 -14.30 -23.16
N LEU A 48 3.91 -14.58 -23.78
CA LEU A 48 2.69 -14.92 -23.06
C LEU A 48 2.82 -16.29 -22.38
N THR A 49 3.41 -17.28 -23.05
CA THR A 49 3.66 -18.61 -22.48
C THR A 49 4.57 -18.54 -21.26
N VAL A 50 5.66 -17.77 -21.35
CA VAL A 50 6.56 -17.54 -20.20
C VAL A 50 5.83 -16.81 -19.08
N GLY A 51 5.00 -15.81 -19.41
CA GLY A 51 4.17 -15.10 -18.43
C GLY A 51 3.18 -16.01 -17.70
N ILE A 52 2.49 -16.88 -18.42
CA ILE A 52 1.58 -17.88 -17.84
C ILE A 52 2.36 -18.82 -16.93
N CYS A 53 3.51 -19.35 -17.37
CA CYS A 53 4.34 -20.23 -16.56
C CYS A 53 4.82 -19.53 -15.27
N LEU A 54 5.33 -18.30 -15.38
CA LEU A 54 5.77 -17.52 -14.22
C LEU A 54 4.62 -17.28 -13.24
N HIS A 55 3.43 -16.94 -13.73
CA HIS A 55 2.30 -16.57 -12.88
C HIS A 55 1.58 -17.77 -12.26
N SER A 56 1.29 -18.79 -13.07
CA SER A 56 0.44 -19.93 -12.68
C SER A 56 1.23 -21.09 -12.06
N VAL A 57 2.49 -21.29 -12.45
CA VAL A 57 3.30 -22.43 -11.98
C VAL A 57 4.37 -21.97 -10.99
N ILE A 58 5.21 -21.01 -11.37
CA ILE A 58 6.36 -20.60 -10.54
C ILE A 58 5.93 -19.75 -9.33
N SER A 59 5.06 -18.77 -9.53
CA SER A 59 4.72 -17.81 -8.47
C SER A 59 4.05 -18.44 -7.24
N PRO A 60 3.13 -19.42 -7.34
CA PRO A 60 2.59 -20.11 -6.18
C PRO A 60 3.66 -20.86 -5.37
N VAL A 61 4.56 -21.56 -6.06
CA VAL A 61 5.68 -22.29 -5.45
C VAL A 61 6.60 -21.31 -4.74
N MET A 62 7.06 -20.28 -5.45
CA MET A 62 7.90 -19.24 -4.88
C MET A 62 7.22 -18.57 -3.68
N ARG A 63 5.92 -18.26 -3.72
CA ARG A 63 5.21 -17.69 -2.57
C ARG A 63 5.25 -18.60 -1.35
N LYS A 64 5.01 -19.91 -1.50
CA LYS A 64 5.07 -20.88 -0.38
C LYS A 64 6.45 -20.87 0.29
N TYR A 65 7.52 -20.81 -0.49
CA TYR A 65 8.89 -20.85 0.00
C TYR A 65 9.39 -19.51 0.51
N VAL A 66 9.27 -18.46 -0.29
CA VAL A 66 9.71 -17.09 0.02
C VAL A 66 9.00 -16.57 1.26
N VAL A 67 7.68 -16.79 1.42
CA VAL A 67 6.98 -16.34 2.64
C VAL A 67 7.56 -17.00 3.88
N ARG A 68 7.83 -18.31 3.84
CA ARG A 68 8.42 -19.02 4.98
C ARG A 68 9.83 -18.53 5.29
N ILE A 69 10.69 -18.42 4.28
CA ILE A 69 12.08 -17.96 4.44
C ILE A 69 12.11 -16.52 4.96
N LEU A 70 11.36 -15.61 4.32
CA LEU A 70 11.28 -14.22 4.74
C LEU A 70 10.70 -14.08 6.15
N THR A 71 9.76 -14.94 6.55
CA THR A 71 9.21 -14.92 7.92
C THR A 71 10.28 -15.32 8.94
N VAL A 72 11.04 -16.38 8.70
CA VAL A 72 12.13 -16.80 9.59
C VAL A 72 13.19 -15.70 9.68
N LEU A 73 13.60 -15.20 8.52
CA LEU A 73 14.56 -14.09 8.40
C LEU A 73 14.09 -12.84 9.15
N TYR A 74 12.82 -12.45 8.98
CA TYR A 74 12.22 -11.33 9.69
C TYR A 74 12.30 -11.52 11.21
N ASN A 75 11.94 -12.72 11.69
CA ASN A 75 11.95 -13.01 13.12
C ASN A 75 13.37 -12.97 13.71
N GLU A 76 14.38 -13.47 12.99
CA GLU A 76 15.78 -13.37 13.40
C GLU A 76 16.27 -11.92 13.44
N LEU A 77 15.94 -11.15 12.40
CA LEU A 77 16.25 -9.72 12.30
C LEU A 77 15.61 -8.90 13.42
N THR A 78 14.35 -9.18 13.74
CA THR A 78 13.65 -8.57 14.87
C THR A 78 14.33 -8.94 16.18
N ARG A 79 14.70 -10.22 16.37
CA ARG A 79 15.31 -10.70 17.61
C ARG A 79 16.72 -10.14 17.86
N TYR A 80 17.58 -10.13 16.84
CA TYR A 80 18.99 -9.80 17.00
C TYR A 80 19.33 -8.37 16.60
N GLN A 81 18.68 -7.83 15.57
CA GLN A 81 18.96 -6.51 15.01
C GLN A 81 17.88 -5.47 15.32
N LYS A 82 16.80 -5.88 16.01
CA LYS A 82 15.67 -5.01 16.41
C LYS A 82 15.09 -4.22 15.24
N ILE A 83 15.00 -4.87 14.07
CA ILE A 83 14.66 -4.23 12.79
C ILE A 83 13.27 -3.55 12.80
N ASP A 84 12.39 -4.01 13.66
CA ASP A 84 11.04 -3.51 13.92
C ASP A 84 11.01 -2.19 14.71
N THR A 85 12.14 -1.78 15.31
CA THR A 85 12.23 -0.57 16.16
C THR A 85 13.42 0.33 15.80
N GLN A 86 14.04 0.10 14.63
CA GLN A 86 15.21 0.86 14.20
C GLN A 86 14.91 2.35 13.97
N LYS A 87 15.94 3.17 14.21
CA LYS A 87 15.96 4.62 14.00
C LYS A 87 17.14 4.97 13.11
N TYR A 88 17.16 6.18 12.55
CA TYR A 88 18.24 6.66 11.68
C TYR A 88 19.68 6.31 12.13
N PRO A 89 20.09 6.50 13.41
CA PRO A 89 21.45 6.17 13.84
C PRO A 89 21.69 4.66 14.04
N THR A 90 20.63 3.87 14.27
CA THR A 90 20.70 2.43 14.56
C THR A 90 20.28 1.55 13.39
N GLN A 91 20.04 2.15 12.22
CA GLN A 91 19.60 1.42 11.04
C GLN A 91 20.64 0.39 10.61
N LEU A 92 20.16 -0.79 10.26
CA LEU A 92 21.00 -1.81 9.66
C LEU A 92 21.26 -1.43 8.21
N LYS A 93 22.54 -1.31 7.81
CA LYS A 93 22.90 -0.95 6.42
C LYS A 93 22.94 -2.17 5.50
N GLN A 94 23.34 -3.32 6.02
CA GLN A 94 23.48 -4.58 5.30
C GLN A 94 22.98 -5.72 6.17
N TYR A 95 22.44 -6.78 5.58
CA TYR A 95 21.99 -7.96 6.32
C TYR A 95 23.01 -9.10 6.28
N PRO A 96 23.69 -9.47 7.40
CA PRO A 96 24.54 -10.65 7.45
C PRO A 96 23.72 -11.95 7.30
N PRO A 97 24.19 -12.98 6.58
CA PRO A 97 25.52 -13.12 5.98
C PRO A 97 25.65 -12.52 4.58
N THR A 98 24.61 -11.87 4.07
CA THR A 98 24.63 -11.26 2.73
C THR A 98 25.38 -9.92 2.73
N THR A 99 25.89 -9.53 1.56
CA THR A 99 26.44 -8.18 1.35
C THR A 99 25.38 -7.21 0.81
N ALA A 100 24.10 -7.62 0.80
CA ALA A 100 23.01 -6.83 0.27
C ALA A 100 22.71 -5.63 1.17
N TYR A 101 22.63 -4.45 0.55
CA TYR A 101 22.29 -3.21 1.24
C TYR A 101 20.78 -3.07 1.40
N LEU A 102 20.36 -2.65 2.59
CA LEU A 102 18.95 -2.37 2.88
C LEU A 102 18.54 -1.02 2.28
N ASN A 103 17.52 -1.05 1.42
CA ASN A 103 16.99 0.14 0.78
C ASN A 103 15.75 0.66 1.53
N TYR A 104 15.96 1.49 2.54
CA TYR A 104 14.85 2.10 3.28
C TYR A 104 14.06 3.15 2.49
N GLU A 105 14.50 3.55 1.29
CA GLU A 105 13.75 4.52 0.47
C GLU A 105 12.40 3.94 0.01
N THR A 106 12.33 2.63 -0.24
CA THR A 106 11.13 1.94 -0.76
C THR A 106 10.17 1.45 0.33
N VAL A 107 10.55 1.60 1.60
CA VAL A 107 9.82 1.11 2.77
C VAL A 107 9.04 2.25 3.39
N ASN A 108 7.86 1.96 3.95
CA ASN A 108 7.05 2.95 4.67
C ASN A 108 6.78 4.24 3.87
N ASN A 109 6.84 4.18 2.52
CA ASN A 109 6.76 5.33 1.62
C ASN A 109 7.79 6.44 1.92
N ASN A 110 8.93 6.11 2.54
CA ASN A 110 9.94 7.07 2.97
C ASN A 110 10.39 8.04 1.89
N LYS A 111 10.66 7.53 0.66
CA LYS A 111 11.05 8.37 -0.47
C LYS A 111 9.98 9.38 -0.85
N VAL A 112 8.72 8.96 -0.86
CA VAL A 112 7.57 9.78 -1.23
C VAL A 112 7.32 10.84 -0.15
N THR A 113 7.38 10.45 1.13
CA THR A 113 7.05 11.33 2.24
C THR A 113 8.16 12.32 2.59
N TYR A 114 9.43 11.89 2.56
CA TYR A 114 10.56 12.68 3.08
C TYR A 114 11.60 13.03 2.00
N GLY A 115 11.42 12.57 0.75
CA GLY A 115 12.28 12.93 -0.36
C GLY A 115 13.72 12.44 -0.18
N TYR A 116 14.67 13.37 -0.07
CA TYR A 116 16.09 13.05 0.18
C TYR A 116 16.49 13.22 1.65
N GLN A 117 15.55 13.58 2.54
CA GLN A 117 15.82 13.81 3.95
C GLN A 117 15.86 12.49 4.72
N ARG A 118 16.91 11.69 4.49
CA ARG A 118 17.07 10.34 5.07
C ARG A 118 16.98 10.31 6.59
N ALA A 119 17.41 11.36 7.28
CA ALA A 119 17.31 11.47 8.73
C ALA A 119 15.86 11.40 9.28
N LYS A 120 14.85 11.66 8.43
CA LYS A 120 13.42 11.65 8.79
C LYS A 120 12.68 10.36 8.41
N TYR A 121 13.35 9.42 7.75
CA TYR A 121 12.72 8.18 7.33
C TYR A 121 12.25 7.34 8.54
N ASP A 122 11.16 6.60 8.35
CA ASP A 122 10.72 5.53 9.25
C ASP A 122 11.52 4.27 8.91
N TYR A 123 12.48 3.96 9.77
CA TYR A 123 13.39 2.81 9.63
C TYR A 123 12.83 1.52 10.24
N ALA A 124 11.67 1.57 10.91
CA ALA A 124 11.05 0.40 11.49
C ALA A 124 10.38 -0.46 10.41
N ILE A 125 10.85 -1.70 10.24
CA ILE A 125 10.22 -2.68 9.35
C ILE A 125 9.17 -3.46 10.13
N LYS A 126 7.89 -3.14 9.88
CA LYS A 126 6.77 -3.60 10.71
C LYS A 126 6.20 -4.97 10.31
N ASN A 127 6.52 -5.46 9.10
CA ASN A 127 6.01 -6.74 8.61
C ASN A 127 6.86 -7.31 7.46
N VAL A 128 6.61 -8.58 7.13
CA VAL A 128 7.27 -9.35 6.05
C VAL A 128 6.99 -8.77 4.65
N VAL A 129 5.84 -8.11 4.45
CA VAL A 129 5.48 -7.53 3.15
C VAL A 129 6.34 -6.30 2.84
N ASP A 130 6.60 -5.46 3.84
CA ASP A 130 7.54 -4.35 3.73
C ASP A 130 8.97 -4.82 3.49
N GLN A 131 9.31 -6.04 3.95
CA GLN A 131 10.57 -6.70 3.61
C GLN A 131 10.62 -7.25 2.18
N SER A 132 9.50 -7.63 1.58
CA SER A 132 9.48 -8.15 0.20
C SER A 132 9.67 -7.07 -0.88
N LYS A 133 9.57 -5.77 -0.53
CA LYS A 133 9.75 -4.63 -1.46
C LYS A 133 11.21 -4.39 -1.87
N TYR A 134 12.15 -5.25 -1.47
CA TYR A 134 13.60 -5.07 -1.66
C TYR A 134 14.15 -5.67 -2.96
N GLU A 135 13.43 -6.56 -3.65
CA GLU A 135 14.00 -7.29 -4.78
C GLU A 135 13.58 -6.68 -6.13
N LYS A 136 14.56 -6.12 -6.83
CA LYS A 136 14.39 -5.35 -8.07
C LYS A 136 14.73 -6.10 -9.36
N ASN A 137 14.87 -7.43 -9.33
CA ASN A 137 15.36 -8.17 -10.50
C ASN A 137 14.41 -9.30 -10.95
N ILE A 138 14.36 -9.48 -12.27
CA ILE A 138 13.46 -10.34 -13.08
C ILE A 138 12.05 -9.79 -13.34
N ARG A 139 11.35 -9.22 -12.34
CA ARG A 139 10.00 -8.66 -12.58
C ARG A 139 10.00 -7.48 -13.56
N ASN A 140 11.07 -6.69 -13.58
CA ASN A 140 11.15 -5.47 -14.35
C ASN A 140 11.12 -5.75 -15.87
N PRO A 141 12.00 -6.60 -16.48
CA PRO A 141 11.95 -6.83 -17.93
C PRO A 141 10.71 -7.60 -18.40
N TRP A 142 10.17 -8.54 -17.63
CA TRP A 142 8.94 -9.26 -18.00
C TRP A 142 7.69 -8.35 -18.01
N ALA A 143 7.62 -7.38 -17.09
CA ALA A 143 6.50 -6.44 -16.99
C ALA A 143 6.51 -5.34 -18.08
N HIS A 144 7.58 -5.25 -18.88
CA HIS A 144 7.67 -4.34 -20.02
C HIS A 144 7.52 -5.16 -21.31
N CYS A 145 6.50 -4.87 -22.11
CA CYS A 145 6.13 -5.63 -23.31
C CYS A 145 7.13 -5.47 -24.49
N GLY A 146 8.39 -5.83 -24.29
CA GLY A 146 9.43 -5.86 -25.32
C GLY A 146 9.38 -7.14 -26.14
N PHE A 147 8.31 -7.35 -26.94
CA PHE A 147 8.06 -8.61 -27.65
C PHE A 147 9.23 -9.06 -28.52
N ASN A 148 9.93 -8.13 -29.18
CA ASN A 148 11.05 -8.41 -30.07
C ASN A 148 12.24 -9.13 -29.40
N GLU A 149 12.34 -9.08 -28.07
CA GLU A 149 13.42 -9.76 -27.36
C GLU A 149 13.14 -11.26 -27.13
N TRP A 150 11.91 -11.73 -27.35
CA TRP A 150 11.46 -13.09 -26.99
C TRP A 150 11.67 -14.11 -28.11
N GLU A 151 12.87 -14.09 -28.69
CA GLU A 151 13.31 -15.11 -29.64
C GLU A 151 13.45 -16.49 -28.98
N ALA A 152 13.50 -17.55 -29.80
CA ALA A 152 13.55 -18.94 -29.34
C ALA A 152 14.65 -19.22 -28.31
N VAL A 153 15.82 -18.59 -28.45
CA VAL A 153 16.94 -18.74 -27.49
C VAL A 153 16.59 -18.16 -26.13
N LYS A 154 16.00 -16.95 -26.07
CA LYS A 154 15.60 -16.32 -24.81
C LYS A 154 14.44 -17.09 -24.17
N TYR A 155 13.51 -17.58 -24.97
CA TYR A 155 12.42 -18.43 -24.53
C TYR A 155 12.93 -19.70 -23.82
N SER A 156 13.77 -20.49 -24.48
CA SER A 156 14.31 -21.73 -23.89
C SER A 156 15.19 -21.45 -22.66
N ASN A 157 16.04 -20.42 -22.72
CA ASN A 157 16.86 -20.02 -21.57
C ASN A 157 15.99 -19.61 -20.36
N SER A 158 14.83 -19.01 -20.59
CA SER A 158 13.90 -18.65 -19.51
C SER A 158 13.36 -19.90 -18.80
N PHE A 159 12.97 -20.94 -19.54
CA PHE A 159 12.54 -22.22 -18.96
C PHE A 159 13.67 -22.94 -18.21
N GLN A 160 14.89 -22.92 -18.74
CA GLN A 160 16.06 -23.47 -18.05
C GLN A 160 16.35 -22.75 -16.72
N GLN A 161 16.25 -21.41 -16.70
CA GLN A 161 16.43 -20.64 -15.47
C GLN A 161 15.33 -20.92 -14.46
N MET A 162 14.08 -21.04 -14.90
CA MET A 162 12.96 -21.42 -14.02
C MET A 162 13.12 -22.85 -13.49
N GLU A 163 13.57 -23.81 -14.30
CA GLU A 163 13.81 -25.19 -13.86
C GLU A 163 14.93 -25.24 -12.83
N LYS A 164 16.03 -24.52 -13.08
CA LYS A 164 17.12 -24.38 -12.11
C LYS A 164 16.63 -23.80 -10.80
N LEU A 165 15.84 -22.72 -10.85
CA LEU A 165 15.24 -22.11 -9.67
C LEU A 165 14.42 -23.13 -8.86
N VAL A 166 13.57 -23.92 -9.54
CA VAL A 166 12.74 -24.95 -8.88
C VAL A 166 13.60 -26.01 -8.19
N LYS A 167 14.68 -26.46 -8.81
CA LYS A 167 15.63 -27.43 -8.22
C LYS A 167 16.37 -26.84 -7.02
N ASP A 168 16.74 -25.57 -7.08
CA ASP A 168 17.44 -24.87 -6.00
C ASP A 168 16.54 -24.67 -4.76
N LEU A 169 15.21 -24.74 -4.89
CA LEU A 169 14.26 -24.62 -3.76
C LEU A 169 14.23 -25.82 -2.82
N SER A 170 14.96 -26.91 -3.13
CA SER A 170 15.03 -28.12 -2.29
C SER A 170 13.63 -28.68 -1.96
N LEU A 171 12.78 -28.79 -2.99
CA LEU A 171 11.42 -29.32 -2.86
C LEU A 171 11.44 -30.83 -2.58
N SER A 172 10.30 -31.41 -2.19
CA SER A 172 10.17 -32.86 -2.26
C SER A 172 10.28 -33.33 -3.72
N LEU A 173 10.85 -34.52 -3.95
CA LEU A 173 11.01 -35.09 -5.30
C LEU A 173 9.67 -35.13 -6.06
N ASN A 174 8.56 -35.37 -5.35
CA ASN A 174 7.23 -35.39 -5.95
C ASN A 174 6.75 -33.99 -6.38
N GLU A 175 6.89 -32.98 -5.51
CA GLU A 175 6.53 -31.59 -5.84
C GLU A 175 7.41 -31.07 -6.99
N GLU A 176 8.72 -31.32 -6.94
CA GLU A 176 9.66 -30.91 -7.99
C GLU A 176 9.27 -31.49 -9.35
N ASN A 177 9.05 -32.81 -9.42
CA ASN A 177 8.70 -33.48 -10.67
C ASN A 177 7.35 -33.01 -11.22
N GLN A 178 6.38 -32.72 -10.34
CA GLN A 178 5.10 -32.16 -10.76
C GLN A 178 5.28 -30.79 -11.41
N ILE A 179 6.01 -29.89 -10.74
CA ILE A 179 6.22 -28.52 -11.22
C ILE A 179 7.01 -28.52 -12.54
N ILE A 180 8.12 -29.26 -12.59
CA ILE A 180 8.93 -29.40 -13.82
C ILE A 180 8.09 -30.01 -14.95
N GLY A 181 7.23 -30.98 -14.64
CA GLY A 181 6.31 -31.59 -15.60
C GLY A 181 5.32 -30.58 -16.19
N GLU A 182 4.69 -29.76 -15.35
CA GLU A 182 3.78 -28.69 -15.80
C GLU A 182 4.51 -27.63 -16.64
N MET A 183 5.71 -27.23 -16.22
CA MET A 183 6.54 -26.30 -16.98
C MET A 183 6.91 -26.84 -18.36
N LYS A 184 7.38 -28.10 -18.46
CA LYS A 184 7.72 -28.71 -19.74
C LYS A 184 6.51 -28.87 -20.65
N LYS A 185 5.34 -29.17 -20.07
CA LYS A 185 4.09 -29.20 -20.83
C LYS A 185 3.77 -27.84 -21.43
N LEU A 186 3.97 -26.75 -20.69
CA LEU A 186 3.79 -25.39 -21.20
C LEU A 186 4.88 -25.01 -22.21
N GLU A 187 6.13 -25.39 -21.99
CA GLU A 187 7.23 -25.11 -22.91
C GLU A 187 6.97 -25.74 -24.29
N LEU A 188 6.49 -27.00 -24.30
CA LEU A 188 6.24 -27.78 -25.52
C LEU A 188 4.94 -27.39 -26.23
N ASN A 189 3.89 -27.06 -25.48
CA ASN A 189 2.54 -26.88 -26.05
C ASN A 189 2.07 -25.42 -26.05
N GLY A 190 2.79 -24.49 -25.39
CA GLY A 190 2.35 -23.12 -25.17
C GLY A 190 2.11 -22.34 -26.46
N GLU A 191 3.00 -22.46 -27.44
CA GLU A 191 2.84 -21.83 -28.76
C GLU A 191 1.59 -22.34 -29.50
N HIS A 192 1.26 -23.63 -29.35
CA HIS A 192 0.06 -24.25 -29.94
C HIS A 192 -1.22 -23.85 -29.18
N LEU A 193 -1.17 -23.80 -27.85
CA LEU A 193 -2.28 -23.36 -26.98
C LEU A 193 -2.72 -21.92 -27.28
N LEU A 194 -1.78 -21.09 -27.75
CA LEU A 194 -1.99 -19.69 -28.07
C LEU A 194 -2.22 -19.43 -29.57
N CYS A 195 -2.42 -20.49 -30.36
CA CYS A 195 -2.74 -20.39 -31.78
C CYS A 195 -4.26 -20.30 -32.01
N GLY A 196 -4.69 -19.53 -33.01
CA GLY A 196 -6.09 -19.40 -33.39
C GLY A 196 -6.98 -18.63 -32.39
N THR A 197 -8.29 -18.90 -32.42
CA THR A 197 -9.31 -18.13 -31.67
C THR A 197 -9.13 -18.18 -30.15
N LEU A 198 -8.59 -19.28 -29.60
CA LEU A 198 -8.35 -19.45 -28.17
C LEU A 198 -7.31 -18.46 -27.61
N GLY A 199 -6.22 -18.22 -28.35
CA GLY A 199 -5.22 -17.21 -27.97
C GLY A 199 -5.82 -15.80 -27.97
N LEU A 200 -6.67 -15.50 -28.95
CA LEU A 200 -7.34 -14.22 -29.09
C LEU A 200 -8.39 -13.98 -28.00
N GLU A 201 -9.19 -15.00 -27.66
CA GLU A 201 -10.16 -14.94 -26.56
C GLU A 201 -9.49 -14.70 -25.22
N LEU A 202 -8.39 -15.41 -24.94
CA LEU A 202 -7.61 -15.23 -23.71
C LEU A 202 -7.03 -13.81 -23.60
N VAL A 203 -6.43 -13.29 -24.68
CA VAL A 203 -5.87 -11.93 -24.68
C VAL A 203 -6.97 -10.89 -24.51
N ASN A 204 -8.13 -11.08 -25.14
CA ASN A 204 -9.28 -10.18 -25.00
C ASN A 204 -9.85 -10.19 -23.59
N ASP A 205 -9.98 -11.36 -22.96
CA ASP A 205 -10.44 -11.50 -21.58
C ASP A 205 -9.45 -10.83 -20.60
N ILE A 206 -8.14 -11.11 -20.74
CA ILE A 206 -7.10 -10.45 -19.92
C ILE A 206 -7.17 -8.93 -20.06
N ARG A 207 -7.32 -8.42 -21.28
CA ARG A 207 -7.44 -6.98 -21.54
C ARG A 207 -8.69 -6.39 -20.89
N GLN A 208 -9.84 -7.06 -21.01
CA GLN A 208 -11.09 -6.62 -20.42
C GLN A 208 -11.01 -6.58 -18.89
N GLN A 209 -10.47 -7.64 -18.26
CA GLN A 209 -10.28 -7.71 -16.82
C GLN A 209 -9.28 -6.65 -16.32
N THR A 210 -8.19 -6.42 -17.04
CA THR A 210 -7.21 -5.39 -16.70
C THR A 210 -7.83 -3.99 -16.74
N ASN A 211 -8.66 -3.69 -17.74
CA ASN A 211 -9.36 -2.42 -17.84
C ASN A 211 -10.39 -2.23 -16.71
N ALA A 212 -11.16 -3.28 -16.39
CA ALA A 212 -12.10 -3.24 -15.28
C ALA A 212 -11.39 -2.98 -13.93
N LEU A 213 -10.25 -3.63 -13.71
CA LEU A 213 -9.43 -3.43 -12.51
C LEU A 213 -8.82 -2.01 -12.45
N ALA A 214 -8.39 -1.47 -13.59
CA ALA A 214 -7.88 -0.10 -13.68
C ALA A 214 -8.94 0.93 -13.30
N GLU A 215 -10.17 0.77 -13.80
CA GLU A 215 -11.30 1.64 -13.44
C GLU A 215 -11.69 1.52 -11.96
N TYR A 216 -11.72 0.30 -11.41
CA TYR A 216 -11.95 0.10 -9.98
C TYR A 216 -10.87 0.78 -9.12
N THR A 217 -9.60 0.67 -9.54
CA THR A 217 -8.48 1.31 -8.82
C THR A 217 -8.60 2.83 -8.82
N LYS A 218 -9.03 3.44 -9.93
CA LYS A 218 -9.31 4.89 -9.99
C LYS A 218 -10.43 5.27 -9.04
N LEU A 219 -11.50 4.48 -8.97
CA LEU A 219 -12.64 4.72 -8.08
C LEU A 219 -12.20 4.69 -6.60
N VAL A 220 -11.46 3.66 -6.20
CA VAL A 220 -10.94 3.53 -4.83
C VAL A 220 -9.96 4.64 -4.49
N ALA A 221 -9.09 5.05 -5.42
CA ALA A 221 -8.19 6.19 -5.21
C ALA A 221 -8.96 7.49 -4.94
N ASN A 222 -9.98 7.78 -5.75
CA ASN A 222 -10.83 8.96 -5.59
C ASN A 222 -11.60 8.96 -4.25
N GLU A 223 -12.11 7.79 -3.83
CA GLU A 223 -12.81 7.65 -2.55
C GLU A 223 -11.86 7.86 -1.36
N THR A 224 -10.62 7.38 -1.48
CA THR A 224 -9.56 7.58 -0.48
C THR A 224 -9.18 9.06 -0.36
N ASP A 225 -9.11 9.79 -1.47
CA ASP A 225 -8.86 11.23 -1.49
C ASP A 225 -10.02 12.03 -0.86
N TYR A 226 -11.27 11.67 -1.18
CA TYR A 226 -12.45 12.29 -0.58
C TYR A 226 -12.50 12.09 0.93
N ASN A 227 -12.23 10.87 1.40
CA ASN A 227 -12.17 10.56 2.82
C ASN A 227 -11.04 11.33 3.52
N SER A 228 -9.88 11.47 2.87
CA SER A 228 -8.75 12.27 3.39
C SER A 228 -9.11 13.76 3.53
N MET A 229 -9.86 14.35 2.58
CA MET A 229 -10.33 15.72 2.70
C MET A 229 -11.30 15.91 3.89
N ARG A 230 -12.23 14.97 4.09
CA ARG A 230 -13.16 15.01 5.22
C ARG A 230 -12.44 14.90 6.56
N ILE A 231 -11.48 13.97 6.68
CA ILE A 231 -10.67 13.81 7.89
C ILE A 231 -9.89 15.10 8.18
N ASN A 232 -9.26 15.71 7.19
CA ASN A 232 -8.53 16.97 7.36
C ASN A 232 -9.45 18.13 7.81
N HIS A 233 -10.69 18.18 7.30
CA HIS A 233 -11.67 19.18 7.75
C HIS A 233 -12.05 18.97 9.22
N VAL A 234 -12.33 17.72 9.61
CA VAL A 234 -12.65 17.37 11.01
C VAL A 234 -11.46 17.71 11.92
N MET A 235 -10.23 17.39 11.52
CA MET A 235 -9.03 17.69 12.29
C MET A 235 -8.85 19.20 12.52
N LYS A 236 -9.10 20.03 11.49
CA LYS A 236 -9.09 21.51 11.66
C LYS A 236 -10.13 22.00 12.67
N ASN A 237 -11.31 21.40 12.66
CA ASN A 237 -12.36 21.75 13.62
C ASN A 237 -11.95 21.33 15.05
N VAL A 238 -11.34 20.15 15.21
CA VAL A 238 -10.80 19.69 16.49
C VAL A 238 -9.68 20.60 17.00
N ASP A 239 -8.74 21.02 16.15
CA ASP A 239 -7.69 21.99 16.53
C ASP A 239 -8.28 23.33 16.98
N THR A 240 -9.32 23.79 16.29
CA THR A 240 -10.02 25.02 16.66
C THR A 240 -10.68 24.88 18.03
N LEU A 241 -11.36 23.77 18.29
CA LEU A 241 -11.97 23.48 19.60
C LEU A 241 -10.92 23.32 20.70
N LEU A 242 -9.79 22.68 20.42
CA LEU A 242 -8.70 22.52 21.38
C LEU A 242 -8.13 23.89 21.79
N ASN A 243 -7.96 24.80 20.82
CA ASN A 243 -7.51 26.16 21.08
C ASN A 243 -8.51 26.95 21.94
N THR A 244 -9.82 26.82 21.69
CA THR A 244 -10.83 27.51 22.49
C THR A 244 -10.90 26.96 23.91
N VAL A 245 -10.85 25.64 24.10
CA VAL A 245 -10.80 25.00 25.43
C VAL A 245 -9.56 25.46 26.20
N THR A 246 -8.39 25.49 25.55
CA THR A 246 -7.15 25.97 26.17
C THR A 246 -7.26 27.43 26.63
N GLN A 247 -7.92 28.29 25.85
CA GLN A 247 -8.16 29.68 26.25
C GLN A 247 -9.14 29.78 27.43
N LEU A 248 -10.20 28.97 27.44
CA LEU A 248 -11.16 28.91 28.54
C LEU A 248 -10.49 28.47 29.85
N GLU A 249 -9.64 27.44 29.81
CA GLU A 249 -8.86 27.00 30.97
C GLU A 249 -7.98 28.14 31.53
N LYS A 250 -7.33 28.90 30.65
CA LYS A 250 -6.52 30.05 31.07
C LYS A 250 -7.36 31.12 31.77
N LYS A 251 -8.53 31.45 31.22
CA LYS A 251 -9.48 32.39 31.85
C LYS A 251 -9.99 31.87 33.19
N MET A 252 -10.31 30.58 33.29
CA MET A 252 -10.78 29.95 34.53
C MET A 252 -9.72 30.03 35.64
N LYS A 253 -8.44 29.83 35.31
CA LYS A 253 -7.32 30.02 36.26
C LYS A 253 -7.25 31.46 36.79
N THR A 254 -7.46 32.46 35.93
CA THR A 254 -7.51 33.87 36.34
C THR A 254 -8.67 34.13 37.29
N VAL A 255 -9.89 33.67 36.94
CA VAL A 255 -11.07 33.83 37.80
C VAL A 255 -10.84 33.20 39.17
N TYR A 256 -10.26 31.99 39.21
CA TYR A 256 -9.92 31.32 40.46
C TYR A 256 -8.92 32.12 41.31
N SER A 257 -7.92 32.76 40.69
CA SER A 257 -6.97 33.62 41.41
C SER A 257 -7.63 34.87 42.01
N GLU A 258 -8.56 35.50 41.30
CA GLU A 258 -9.29 36.68 41.79
C GLU A 258 -10.26 36.30 42.91
N MET A 259 -10.98 35.18 42.76
CA MET A 259 -11.85 34.65 43.81
C MET A 259 -11.09 34.38 45.11
N ASN A 260 -9.87 33.84 45.01
CA ASN A 260 -9.01 33.65 46.18
C ASN A 260 -8.58 34.96 46.85
N LYS A 261 -8.31 36.01 46.06
CA LYS A 261 -8.02 37.34 46.61
C LYS A 261 -9.23 37.90 47.36
N VAL A 262 -10.42 37.84 46.75
CA VAL A 262 -11.67 38.29 47.36
C VAL A 262 -11.97 37.53 48.65
N SER A 263 -11.81 36.20 48.65
CA SER A 263 -12.00 35.36 49.83
C SER A 263 -11.06 35.76 50.98
N LYS A 264 -9.77 36.02 50.69
CA LYS A 264 -8.82 36.54 51.70
C LYS A 264 -9.23 37.90 52.25
N THR A 265 -9.66 38.82 51.39
CA THR A 265 -10.13 40.15 51.83
C THR A 265 -11.35 40.04 52.74
N LEU A 266 -12.34 39.20 52.39
CA LEU A 266 -13.53 38.94 53.21
C LEU A 266 -13.19 38.36 54.59
N LEU A 267 -12.27 37.39 54.64
CA LEU A 267 -11.79 36.83 55.90
C LEU A 267 -11.18 37.90 56.81
N ASN A 268 -10.30 38.75 56.27
CA ASN A 268 -9.72 39.85 57.04
C ASN A 268 -10.79 40.82 57.58
N VAL A 269 -11.81 41.16 56.78
CA VAL A 269 -12.92 42.03 57.23
C VAL A 269 -13.71 41.37 58.36
N LEU A 270 -14.02 40.09 58.24
CA LEU A 270 -14.77 39.35 59.27
C LEU A 270 -13.98 39.18 60.58
N GLU A 271 -12.67 38.94 60.48
CA GLU A 271 -11.78 38.91 61.65
C GLU A 271 -11.74 40.28 62.36
N THR A 272 -11.78 41.39 61.60
CA THR A 272 -11.87 42.74 62.20
C THR A 272 -13.25 43.08 62.76
N SER A 273 -14.34 42.45 62.29
CA SER A 273 -15.71 42.73 62.76
C SER A 273 -16.15 41.86 63.94
N GLY A 274 -15.39 40.82 64.31
CA GLY A 274 -15.65 39.96 65.47
C GLY A 274 -16.80 38.96 65.31
N ASP A 275 -17.25 38.69 64.07
CA ASP A 275 -18.44 37.86 63.82
C ASP A 275 -18.08 36.39 63.50
N ILE A 276 -18.01 35.57 64.55
CA ILE A 276 -17.46 34.19 64.54
C ILE A 276 -18.34 33.21 63.73
N SER A 277 -19.63 33.50 63.54
CA SER A 277 -20.59 32.59 62.90
C SER A 277 -20.34 32.41 61.40
N PHE A 278 -19.89 33.47 60.71
CA PHE A 278 -19.64 33.43 59.26
C PHE A 278 -18.26 32.85 58.87
N LEU A 279 -17.29 32.91 59.79
CA LEU A 279 -15.94 32.37 59.59
C LEU A 279 -15.94 30.85 59.37
N VAL A 280 -16.88 30.12 59.97
CA VAL A 280 -16.99 28.66 59.83
C VAL A 280 -17.47 28.25 58.42
N HIS A 281 -18.41 28.98 57.82
CA HIS A 281 -18.93 28.68 56.48
C HIS A 281 -17.92 28.97 55.36
N LEU A 282 -17.09 30.01 55.50
CA LEU A 282 -16.08 30.35 54.50
C LEU A 282 -14.88 29.39 54.48
N ASN A 283 -14.50 28.80 55.62
CA ASN A 283 -13.45 27.79 55.65
C ASN A 283 -13.82 26.52 54.85
N LEU A 284 -15.10 26.15 54.82
CA LEU A 284 -15.58 25.02 54.01
C LEU A 284 -15.46 25.27 52.48
N LEU A 285 -15.57 26.52 52.04
CA LEU A 285 -15.37 26.90 50.63
C LEU A 285 -13.88 26.95 50.24
N ARG A 286 -12.99 27.29 51.18
CA ARG A 286 -11.53 27.30 50.96
C ARG A 286 -10.99 25.89 50.66
N ASP A 287 -11.56 24.86 51.29
CA ASP A 287 -11.11 23.48 51.15
C ASP A 287 -11.65 22.76 49.92
N TYR A 288 -12.51 23.42 49.13
CA TYR A 288 -13.05 22.86 47.88
C TYR A 288 -11.98 22.82 46.78
N LYS A 289 -11.28 21.69 46.65
CA LYS A 289 -10.35 21.44 45.54
C LYS A 289 -11.12 21.14 44.25
N MET A 290 -10.79 21.87 43.19
CA MET A 290 -11.27 21.59 41.83
C MET A 290 -10.97 20.13 41.44
N PRO A 291 -11.93 19.38 40.89
CA PRO A 291 -11.68 18.08 40.30
C PRO A 291 -10.68 18.22 39.15
N THR A 292 -9.55 17.54 39.23
CA THR A 292 -8.59 17.47 38.13
C THR A 292 -9.20 16.64 37.00
N LEU A 293 -9.50 17.26 35.87
CA LEU A 293 -9.79 16.56 34.62
C LEU A 293 -8.50 15.84 34.20
N LYS A 294 -8.50 14.51 34.31
CA LYS A 294 -7.42 13.67 33.76
C LYS A 294 -7.52 13.68 32.22
N PRO A 295 -6.38 13.72 31.51
CA PRO A 295 -6.34 13.61 30.06
C PRO A 295 -6.86 12.26 29.57
#